data_AF-A0A2S2C6C4-F1
#
_entry.id   AF-A0A2S2C6C4-F1
#
_cell.length_a   1.000
_cell.length_b   1.000
_cell.length_c   1.000
_cell.angle_alpha   90.00
_cell.angle_beta   90.00
_cell.angle_gamma   90.00
#
_symmetry.space_group_name_H-M   'P 1'
#
loop_
_entity.id
_entity.type
_entity.pdbx_description
1 polymer ?
#
loop_
_entity_poly.entity_id
_entity_poly.type
_entity_poly.pdbx_seq_one_letter_code
_entity_poly.pdbx_strand_id
1 'polypeptide(L)'
;MITALAAALLGVAAATRLHRWWFSRSWTLAGAALILACMSLHMMLNIQPIEEFVQSSLGAGMPGALKMLLVYGICIGTATVFTDVTSKAGQRTKLIRLHVALSLFTAAISFVFFFKTPWPANVDNRTFDNEYAFLPGYAEGLILAMAYPFLLCLMVTVVTIVQADRHTVTGRGLLLICPGAAILTAYAALRIGYLVATRYGLMEPTPTPFAISRTLALTGVLLIAAGVLTALAMNWIGARAALKQFSDLRAELLTRWPNAERESKRGSSAAEQVDDRAAELLDALSLEVDHSGMPPGEPLPQPLAVDAITEWLVTGRLPDRLGYNSFFLDPGTTDTMWACMLGNAYRIAHADKREMALEQ
;
A
#
# COMPACT_ATOMS: atom_id res chain seq x y z
N MET A 1 -14.45 12.01 -17.76
CA MET A 1 -14.12 10.59 -18.06
C MET A 1 -12.95 10.07 -17.22
N ILE A 2 -11.78 10.72 -17.23
CA ILE A 2 -10.59 10.29 -16.45
C ILE A 2 -10.86 10.24 -14.93
N THR A 3 -11.50 11.27 -14.37
CA THR A 3 -11.87 11.32 -12.94
C THR A 3 -12.80 10.19 -12.52
N ALA A 4 -13.78 9.84 -13.35
CA ALA A 4 -14.71 8.73 -13.09
C ALA A 4 -14.01 7.38 -13.12
N LEU A 5 -13.14 7.14 -14.11
CA LEU A 5 -12.36 5.91 -14.20
C LEU A 5 -11.42 5.76 -12.99
N ALA A 6 -10.71 6.83 -12.62
CA ALA A 6 -9.84 6.83 -11.46
C ALA A 6 -10.62 6.57 -10.16
N ALA A 7 -11.78 7.21 -9.98
CA ALA A 7 -12.65 6.97 -8.84
C ALA A 7 -13.10 5.50 -8.76
N ALA A 8 -13.51 4.90 -9.88
CA ALA A 8 -13.91 3.50 -9.95
C ALA A 8 -12.76 2.54 -9.63
N LEU A 9 -11.57 2.77 -10.20
CA LEU A 9 -10.37 1.97 -9.91
C LEU A 9 -9.98 2.04 -8.43
N LEU A 10 -10.02 3.23 -7.83
CA LEU A 10 -9.78 3.41 -6.39
C LEU A 10 -10.85 2.70 -5.55
N GLY A 11 -12.12 2.73 -5.98
CA GLY A 11 -13.22 2.04 -5.31
C GLY A 11 -13.05 0.52 -5.33
N VAL A 12 -12.67 -0.07 -6.47
CA VAL A 12 -12.33 -1.50 -6.58
C VAL A 12 -11.13 -1.83 -5.69
N ALA A 13 -10.08 -1.01 -5.72
CA ALA A 13 -8.93 -1.20 -4.85
C ALA A 13 -9.33 -1.14 -3.36
N ALA A 14 -10.19 -0.19 -2.96
CA ALA A 14 -10.72 -0.10 -1.60
C ALA A 14 -11.50 -1.36 -1.21
N ALA A 15 -12.39 -1.86 -2.08
CA ALA A 15 -13.17 -3.06 -1.85
C ALA A 15 -12.28 -4.31 -1.65
N THR A 16 -11.24 -4.47 -2.47
CA THR A 16 -10.29 -5.59 -2.29
C THR A 16 -9.54 -5.50 -0.95
N ARG A 17 -9.16 -4.29 -0.51
CA ARG A 17 -8.51 -4.10 0.80
C ARG A 17 -9.47 -4.33 1.97
N LEU A 18 -10.71 -3.88 1.85
CA LEU A 18 -11.73 -4.09 2.86
C LEU A 18 -12.06 -5.58 3.01
N HIS A 19 -12.21 -6.29 1.89
CA HIS A 19 -12.38 -7.75 1.89
C HIS A 19 -11.21 -8.45 2.59
N ARG A 20 -9.96 -8.09 2.28
CA ARG A 20 -8.79 -8.66 2.96
C ARG A 20 -8.70 -8.29 4.44
N TRP A 21 -9.08 -7.06 4.79
CA TRP A 21 -9.15 -6.60 6.17
C TRP A 21 -10.16 -7.41 6.98
N TRP A 22 -11.28 -7.80 6.36
CA TRP A 22 -12.32 -8.60 7.03
C TRP A 22 -11.76 -9.89 7.65
N PHE A 23 -10.81 -10.53 6.97
CA PHE A 23 -10.18 -11.78 7.40
C PHE A 23 -8.93 -11.59 8.27
N SER A 24 -8.08 -10.60 7.97
CA SER A 24 -6.78 -10.41 8.66
C SER A 24 -6.81 -9.41 9.82
N ARG A 25 -7.80 -8.50 9.84
CA ARG A 25 -7.98 -7.42 10.83
C ARG A 25 -6.73 -6.54 11.07
N SER A 26 -5.86 -6.41 10.06
CA SER A 26 -4.65 -5.56 10.11
C SER A 26 -4.98 -4.06 10.05
N TRP A 27 -4.29 -3.23 10.85
CA TRP A 27 -4.41 -1.77 10.83
C TRP A 27 -3.94 -1.17 9.51
N THR A 28 -2.84 -1.67 8.93
CA THR A 28 -2.38 -1.27 7.59
C THR A 28 -3.47 -1.48 6.54
N LEU A 29 -4.18 -2.62 6.56
CA LEU A 29 -5.26 -2.88 5.59
C LEU A 29 -6.49 -2.00 5.85
N ALA A 30 -6.85 -1.78 7.13
CA ALA A 30 -7.93 -0.87 7.49
C ALA A 30 -7.67 0.56 7.00
N GLY A 31 -6.47 1.08 7.29
CA GLY A 31 -6.05 2.40 6.88
C GLY A 31 -5.97 2.53 5.37
N ALA A 32 -5.40 1.55 4.66
CA ALA A 32 -5.35 1.55 3.19
C ALA A 32 -6.75 1.51 2.56
N ALA A 33 -7.66 0.69 3.07
CA ALA A 33 -9.05 0.66 2.62
C ALA A 33 -9.73 2.01 2.81
N LEU A 34 -9.54 2.65 3.97
CA LEU A 34 -10.09 3.96 4.28
C LEU A 34 -9.55 5.06 3.34
N ILE A 35 -8.22 5.11 3.11
CA ILE A 35 -7.60 6.05 2.17
C ILE A 35 -8.25 5.91 0.79
N LEU A 36 -8.27 4.69 0.25
CA LEU A 36 -8.75 4.43 -1.11
C LEU A 36 -10.25 4.72 -1.25
N ALA A 37 -11.05 4.35 -0.25
CA ALA A 37 -12.49 4.65 -0.24
C ALA A 37 -12.75 6.15 -0.19
N CYS A 38 -12.08 6.88 0.72
CA CYS A 38 -12.26 8.32 0.83
C CYS A 38 -11.75 9.07 -0.41
N MET A 39 -10.62 8.67 -0.99
CA MET A 39 -10.14 9.23 -2.27
C MET A 39 -11.11 8.95 -3.42
N SER A 40 -11.63 7.72 -3.52
CA SER A 40 -12.63 7.34 -4.53
C SER A 40 -13.87 8.22 -4.44
N LEU A 41 -14.47 8.33 -3.25
CA LEU A 41 -15.64 9.18 -2.99
C LEU A 41 -15.34 10.66 -3.22
N HIS A 42 -14.16 11.12 -2.82
CA HIS A 42 -13.76 12.51 -3.03
C HIS A 42 -13.66 12.82 -4.54
N MET A 43 -13.09 11.90 -5.33
CA MET A 43 -13.05 12.05 -6.79
C MET A 43 -14.44 11.96 -7.43
N MET A 44 -15.33 11.10 -6.92
CA MET A 44 -16.73 11.05 -7.37
C MET A 44 -17.45 12.38 -7.13
N LEU A 45 -17.28 13.00 -5.95
CA LEU A 45 -17.87 14.30 -5.65
C LEU A 45 -17.32 15.46 -6.49
N ASN A 46 -16.26 15.25 -7.27
CA ASN A 46 -15.78 16.23 -8.25
C ASN A 46 -16.36 16.00 -9.65
N ILE A 47 -17.27 15.05 -9.82
CA ILE A 47 -18.04 14.84 -11.04
C ILE A 47 -19.33 15.66 -10.91
N GLN A 48 -19.52 16.63 -11.81
CA GLN A 48 -20.62 17.61 -11.72
C GLN A 48 -22.01 16.98 -11.48
N PRO A 49 -22.46 15.95 -12.23
CA PRO A 49 -23.73 15.26 -11.93
C PRO A 49 -23.85 14.72 -10.49
N ILE A 50 -22.75 14.24 -9.90
CA ILE A 50 -22.74 13.72 -8.53
C ILE A 50 -22.79 14.87 -7.52
N GLU A 51 -22.04 15.93 -7.77
CA GLU A 51 -22.05 17.15 -6.96
C GLU A 51 -23.46 17.77 -6.91
N GLU A 52 -24.11 17.93 -8.07
CA GLU A 52 -25.48 18.43 -8.20
C GLU A 52 -26.51 17.52 -7.52
N PHE A 53 -26.35 16.20 -7.62
CA PHE A 53 -27.20 15.24 -6.90
C PHE A 53 -27.09 15.39 -5.38
N VAL A 54 -25.87 15.51 -4.85
CA VAL A 54 -25.64 15.71 -3.42
C VAL A 54 -26.18 17.07 -2.98
N GLN A 55 -25.97 18.10 -3.78
CA GLN A 55 -26.44 19.46 -3.53
C GLN A 55 -27.98 19.51 -3.44
N SER A 56 -28.67 18.85 -4.36
CA SER A 56 -30.14 18.79 -4.39
C SER A 56 -30.73 17.92 -3.28
N SER A 57 -30.03 16.85 -2.88
CA SER A 57 -30.53 15.92 -1.87
C SER A 57 -30.25 16.36 -0.43
N LEU A 58 -29.08 16.96 -0.18
CA LEU A 58 -28.59 17.26 1.17
C LEU A 58 -28.40 18.76 1.45
N GLY A 59 -28.45 19.61 0.42
CA GLY A 59 -28.36 21.06 0.53
C GLY A 59 -27.09 21.66 -0.08
N ALA A 60 -27.13 22.98 -0.33
CA ALA A 60 -26.14 23.71 -1.12
C ALA A 60 -24.68 23.58 -0.61
N GLY A 61 -24.47 23.55 0.71
CA GLY A 61 -23.14 23.46 1.32
C GLY A 61 -22.60 22.04 1.50
N MET A 62 -23.41 21.01 1.23
CA MET A 62 -23.05 19.62 1.56
C MET A 62 -21.94 19.02 0.71
N PRO A 63 -21.83 19.28 -0.61
CA PRO A 63 -20.70 18.77 -1.40
C PRO A 63 -19.34 19.20 -0.83
N GLY A 64 -19.22 20.48 -0.45
CA GLY A 64 -17.99 21.02 0.16
C GLY A 64 -17.70 20.39 1.52
N ALA A 65 -18.71 20.29 2.39
CA ALA A 65 -18.57 19.66 3.71
C ALA A 65 -18.15 18.18 3.61
N LEU A 66 -18.75 17.42 2.68
CA LEU A 66 -18.38 16.03 2.43
C LEU A 66 -16.97 15.90 1.87
N LYS A 67 -16.57 16.74 0.91
CA LYS A 67 -15.18 16.76 0.39
C LYS A 67 -14.18 16.94 1.55
N MET A 68 -14.43 17.87 2.47
CA MET A 68 -13.57 18.07 3.65
C MET A 68 -13.55 16.85 4.58
N LEU A 69 -14.72 16.28 4.89
CA LEU A 69 -14.80 15.07 5.73
C LEU A 69 -14.03 13.89 5.11
N LEU A 70 -14.09 13.74 3.79
CA LEU A 70 -13.34 12.71 3.07
C LEU A 70 -11.83 12.97 3.12
N VAL A 71 -11.37 14.22 3.05
CA VAL A 71 -9.95 14.56 3.28
C VAL A 71 -9.50 14.12 4.67
N TYR A 72 -10.31 14.35 5.70
CA TYR A 72 -9.99 13.86 7.05
C TYR A 72 -9.97 12.33 7.13
N GLY A 73 -10.86 11.62 6.43
CA GLY A 73 -10.80 10.18 6.30
C GLY A 73 -9.49 9.69 5.66
N ILE A 74 -9.02 10.37 4.61
CA ILE A 74 -7.71 10.12 3.99
C ILE A 74 -6.58 10.33 5.00
N CYS A 75 -6.64 11.39 5.81
CA CYS A 75 -5.63 11.67 6.83
C CYS A 75 -5.63 10.62 7.94
N ILE A 76 -6.80 10.19 8.43
CA ILE A 76 -6.92 9.10 9.41
C ILE A 76 -6.31 7.82 8.85
N GLY A 77 -6.67 7.45 7.62
CA GLY A 77 -6.15 6.25 6.99
C GLY A 77 -4.63 6.33 6.78
N THR A 78 -4.13 7.46 6.28
CA THR A 78 -2.69 7.71 6.07
C THR A 78 -1.92 7.62 7.38
N ALA A 79 -2.38 8.31 8.43
CA ALA A 79 -1.77 8.27 9.74
C ALA A 79 -1.77 6.83 10.30
N THR A 80 -2.88 6.10 10.15
CA THR A 80 -3.00 4.72 10.62
C THR A 80 -1.97 3.80 9.96
N VAL A 81 -1.90 3.81 8.61
CA VAL A 81 -0.92 3.01 7.85
C VAL A 81 0.50 3.39 8.27
N PHE A 82 0.79 4.69 8.29
CA PHE A 82 2.13 5.18 8.54
C PHE A 82 2.60 4.84 9.96
N THR A 83 1.74 5.06 10.97
CA THR A 83 2.02 4.69 12.36
C THR A 83 2.16 3.19 12.54
N ASP A 84 1.33 2.36 11.88
CA ASP A 84 1.44 0.89 11.99
C ASP A 84 2.79 0.37 11.47
N VAL A 85 3.32 0.98 10.42
CA VAL A 85 4.60 0.59 9.80
C VAL A 85 5.82 1.14 10.54
N THR A 86 5.74 2.34 11.12
CA THR A 86 6.91 3.05 11.67
C THR A 86 7.02 2.99 13.19
N SER A 87 5.93 2.68 13.90
CA SER A 87 5.91 2.75 15.37
C SER A 87 6.24 1.42 16.04
N LYS A 88 6.93 1.49 17.18
CA LYS A 88 7.15 0.33 18.06
C LYS A 88 5.82 -0.20 18.60
N ALA A 89 5.73 -1.52 18.79
CA ALA A 89 4.50 -2.22 19.15
C ALA A 89 3.76 -1.63 20.38
N GLY A 90 4.49 -1.18 21.40
CA GLY A 90 3.91 -0.61 22.63
C GLY A 90 3.29 0.79 22.51
N GLN A 91 3.62 1.55 21.45
CA GLN A 91 3.11 2.91 21.24
C GLN A 91 2.11 3.01 20.09
N ARG A 92 2.13 2.05 19.15
CA ARG A 92 1.30 2.03 17.94
C ARG A 92 -0.16 2.38 18.19
N THR A 93 -0.87 1.64 19.05
CA THR A 93 -2.31 1.84 19.25
C THR A 93 -2.63 3.19 19.88
N LYS A 94 -1.76 3.71 20.75
CA LYS A 94 -1.93 5.03 21.37
C LYS A 94 -1.79 6.13 20.32
N LEU A 95 -0.78 6.04 19.45
CA LEU A 95 -0.54 7.00 18.38
C LEU A 95 -1.66 6.97 17.33
N ILE A 96 -2.15 5.79 16.91
CA ILE A 96 -3.30 5.68 16.01
C ILE A 96 -4.53 6.37 16.61
N ARG A 97 -4.83 6.11 17.89
CA ARG A 97 -5.96 6.76 18.59
C ARG A 97 -5.80 8.28 18.64
N LEU A 98 -4.57 8.76 18.89
CA LEU A 98 -4.28 10.20 18.89
C LEU A 98 -4.53 10.82 17.51
N HIS A 99 -4.05 10.20 16.43
CA HIS A 99 -4.29 10.66 15.07
C HIS A 99 -5.78 10.69 14.72
N VAL A 100 -6.52 9.64 15.08
CA VAL A 100 -7.99 9.60 14.90
C VAL A 100 -8.64 10.75 15.68
N ALA A 101 -8.30 10.93 16.95
CA ALA A 101 -8.87 11.97 17.80
C ALA A 101 -8.58 13.38 17.25
N LEU A 102 -7.34 13.66 16.86
CA LEU A 102 -6.96 14.95 16.27
C LEU A 102 -7.69 15.20 14.95
N SER A 103 -7.82 14.18 14.10
CA SER A 103 -8.52 14.30 12.82
C SER A 103 -10.01 14.60 13.03
N LEU A 104 -10.67 13.88 13.94
CA LEU A 104 -12.09 14.10 14.26
C LEU A 104 -12.32 15.46 14.92
N PHE A 105 -11.42 15.87 15.81
CA PHE A 105 -11.49 17.17 16.47
C PHE A 105 -11.37 18.33 15.47
N THR A 106 -10.35 18.27 14.61
CA THR A 106 -10.16 19.28 13.55
C THR A 106 -11.31 19.28 12.55
N ALA A 107 -11.79 18.10 12.15
CA ALA A 107 -12.98 17.97 11.30
C ALA A 107 -14.23 18.60 11.90
N ALA A 108 -14.50 18.33 13.18
CA ALA A 108 -15.66 18.86 13.88
C ALA A 108 -15.61 20.40 13.95
N ILE A 109 -14.45 20.97 14.28
CA ILE A 109 -14.33 22.43 14.36
C ILE A 109 -14.41 23.08 12.98
N SER A 110 -13.73 22.52 11.96
CA SER A 110 -13.87 23.00 10.58
C SER A 110 -15.34 22.96 10.13
N PHE A 111 -16.05 21.87 10.43
CA PHE A 111 -17.47 21.74 10.14
C PHE A 111 -18.30 22.83 10.83
N VAL A 112 -18.03 23.16 12.09
CA VAL A 112 -18.72 24.25 12.80
C VAL A 112 -18.54 25.60 12.11
N PHE A 113 -17.34 25.90 11.57
CA PHE A 113 -17.12 27.13 10.80
C PHE A 113 -17.96 27.16 9.52
N PHE A 114 -17.95 26.09 8.72
CA PHE A 114 -18.74 26.01 7.48
C PHE A 114 -20.25 25.91 7.73
N PHE A 115 -20.66 25.34 8.86
CA PHE A 115 -22.07 25.29 9.24
C PHE A 115 -22.59 26.68 9.65
N LYS A 116 -21.77 27.47 10.35
CA LYS A 116 -22.13 28.84 10.75
C LYS A 116 -22.03 29.85 9.61
N THR A 117 -21.18 29.58 8.62
CA THR A 117 -20.98 30.45 7.46
C THR A 117 -21.46 29.72 6.20
N PRO A 118 -22.75 29.85 5.83
CA PRO A 118 -23.35 29.07 4.76
C PRO A 118 -22.70 29.38 3.41
N TRP A 119 -22.37 28.32 2.66
CA TRP A 119 -21.71 28.42 1.36
C TRP A 119 -22.45 29.40 0.43
N PRO A 120 -21.74 30.27 -0.30
CA PRO A 120 -22.39 31.24 -1.20
C PRO A 120 -23.21 30.51 -2.28
N ALA A 121 -24.44 30.95 -2.50
CA ALA A 121 -25.34 30.30 -3.45
C ALA A 121 -24.83 30.45 -4.89
N ASN A 122 -24.88 29.35 -5.67
CA ASN A 122 -24.48 29.30 -7.08
C ASN A 122 -23.02 29.70 -7.36
N VAL A 123 -22.13 29.53 -6.36
CA VAL A 123 -20.71 29.81 -6.52
C VAL A 123 -19.94 28.51 -6.70
N ASP A 124 -19.27 28.38 -7.84
CA ASP A 124 -18.37 27.25 -8.10
C ASP A 124 -17.09 27.34 -7.23
N ASN A 125 -16.32 26.24 -7.16
CA ASN A 125 -15.13 26.18 -6.33
C ASN A 125 -14.05 27.22 -6.69
N ARG A 126 -13.93 27.59 -7.96
CA ARG A 126 -12.91 28.54 -8.43
C ARG A 126 -13.28 29.97 -8.05
N THR A 127 -14.54 30.32 -8.22
CA THR A 127 -15.11 31.60 -7.84
C THR A 127 -15.09 31.74 -6.32
N PHE A 128 -15.43 30.68 -5.59
CA PHE A 128 -15.33 30.64 -4.13
C PHE A 128 -13.91 30.94 -3.64
N ASP A 129 -12.91 30.23 -4.16
CA ASP A 129 -11.51 30.46 -3.84
C ASP A 129 -11.12 31.93 -4.06
N ASN A 130 -11.46 32.48 -5.23
CA ASN A 130 -11.00 33.79 -5.65
C ASN A 130 -11.69 34.97 -4.96
N GLU A 131 -12.92 34.80 -4.50
CA GLU A 131 -13.76 35.92 -4.03
C GLU A 131 -14.18 35.79 -2.55
N TYR A 132 -14.22 34.57 -1.99
CA TYR A 132 -14.83 34.33 -0.69
C TYR A 132 -13.91 33.63 0.32
N ALA A 133 -12.93 32.85 -0.13
CA ALA A 133 -12.16 31.97 0.76
C ALA A 133 -11.37 32.70 1.86
N PHE A 134 -11.01 33.97 1.65
CA PHE A 134 -10.28 34.81 2.62
C PHE A 134 -11.20 35.59 3.58
N LEU A 135 -12.53 35.52 3.39
CA LEU A 135 -13.49 36.20 4.26
C LEU A 135 -13.61 35.51 5.63
N PRO A 136 -14.05 36.25 6.68
CA PRO A 136 -14.24 35.69 8.01
C PRO A 136 -15.19 34.49 8.02
N GLY A 137 -14.83 33.46 8.79
CA GLY A 137 -15.51 32.17 8.87
C GLY A 137 -14.96 31.16 7.86
N TYR A 138 -14.83 31.54 6.58
CA TYR A 138 -14.28 30.66 5.55
C TYR A 138 -12.78 30.47 5.69
N ALA A 139 -12.03 31.57 5.90
CA ALA A 139 -10.58 31.51 6.03
C ALA A 139 -10.17 30.64 7.23
N GLU A 140 -10.78 30.88 8.39
CA GLU A 140 -10.52 30.13 9.62
C GLU A 140 -10.91 28.65 9.47
N GLY A 141 -12.07 28.37 8.86
CA GLY A 141 -12.53 27.01 8.58
C GLY A 141 -11.58 26.25 7.65
N LEU A 142 -11.12 26.90 6.57
CA LEU A 142 -10.18 26.35 5.59
C LEU A 142 -8.77 26.14 6.18
N ILE A 143 -8.24 27.13 6.92
CA ILE A 143 -6.94 27.04 7.58
C ILE A 143 -6.94 25.85 8.53
N LEU A 144 -7.97 25.74 9.38
CA LEU A 144 -8.09 24.63 10.31
C LEU A 144 -8.27 23.29 9.58
N ALA A 145 -9.03 23.29 8.47
CA ALA A 145 -9.23 22.13 7.62
C ALA A 145 -7.93 21.60 7.02
N MET A 146 -6.96 22.49 6.78
CA MET A 146 -5.67 22.15 6.20
C MET A 146 -4.56 21.94 7.23
N ALA A 147 -4.72 22.42 8.46
CA ALA A 147 -3.68 22.38 9.48
C ALA A 147 -3.23 20.94 9.81
N TYR A 148 -4.19 20.03 10.06
CA TYR A 148 -3.84 18.64 10.34
C TYR A 148 -3.30 17.89 9.11
N PRO A 149 -3.92 17.97 7.92
CA PRO A 149 -3.33 17.43 6.69
C PRO A 149 -1.90 17.93 6.43
N PHE A 150 -1.63 19.23 6.67
CA PHE A 150 -0.29 19.82 6.56
C PHE A 150 0.71 19.14 7.49
N LEU A 151 0.39 19.07 8.79
CA LEU A 151 1.27 18.44 9.79
C LEU A 151 1.49 16.96 9.50
N LEU A 152 0.43 16.25 9.07
CA LEU A 152 0.52 14.85 8.71
C LEU A 152 1.40 14.63 7.48
N CYS A 153 1.21 15.40 6.41
CA CYS A 153 2.04 15.27 5.20
C CYS A 153 3.50 15.60 5.50
N LEU A 154 3.76 16.64 6.30
CA LEU A 154 5.09 17.00 6.75
C LEU A 154 5.74 15.86 7.55
N MET A 155 5.00 15.28 8.50
CA MET A 155 5.46 14.12 9.28
C MET A 155 5.78 12.93 8.38
N VAL A 156 4.89 12.59 7.43
CA VAL A 156 5.11 11.51 6.46
C VAL A 156 6.38 11.77 5.65
N THR A 157 6.57 12.99 5.13
CA THR A 157 7.77 13.36 4.38
C THR A 157 9.04 13.20 5.22
N VAL A 158 9.08 13.80 6.42
CA VAL A 158 10.28 13.77 7.29
C VAL A 158 10.61 12.33 7.71
N VAL A 159 9.63 11.58 8.21
CA VAL A 159 9.87 10.22 8.68
C VAL A 159 10.21 9.29 7.53
N THR A 160 9.62 9.47 6.34
CA THR A 160 10.02 8.68 5.16
C THR A 160 11.47 8.94 4.78
N ILE A 161 11.91 10.20 4.76
CA ILE A 161 13.30 10.54 4.45
C ILE A 161 14.28 9.92 5.46
N VAL A 162 13.91 9.90 6.75
CA VAL A 162 14.78 9.44 7.83
C VAL A 162 14.78 7.91 8.00
N GLN A 163 13.63 7.24 7.79
CA GLN A 163 13.44 5.85 8.21
C GLN A 163 13.14 4.87 7.07
N ALA A 164 12.93 5.32 5.82
CA ALA A 164 12.59 4.40 4.74
C ALA A 164 13.79 3.54 4.32
N ASP A 165 13.70 2.23 4.58
CA ASP A 165 14.66 1.26 4.10
C ASP A 165 14.42 0.92 2.61
N ARG A 166 15.36 1.34 1.76
CA ARG A 166 15.36 1.12 0.30
C ARG A 166 15.41 -0.34 -0.11
N HIS A 167 15.86 -1.23 0.76
CA HIS A 167 15.95 -2.65 0.46
C HIS A 167 14.59 -3.34 0.61
N THR A 168 13.74 -2.84 1.50
CA THR A 168 12.39 -3.38 1.71
C THR A 168 11.40 -2.90 0.65
N VAL A 169 10.37 -3.70 0.37
CA VAL A 169 9.25 -3.29 -0.52
C VAL A 169 8.50 -2.10 0.10
N THR A 170 8.30 -2.14 1.42
CA THR A 170 7.61 -1.08 2.16
C THR A 170 8.35 0.25 2.09
N GLY A 171 9.66 0.28 2.34
CA GLY A 171 10.44 1.51 2.26
C GLY A 171 10.55 2.05 0.83
N ARG A 172 10.66 1.18 -0.19
CA ARG A 172 10.54 1.59 -1.60
C ARG A 172 9.17 2.22 -1.89
N GLY A 173 8.09 1.64 -1.38
CA GLY A 173 6.74 2.20 -1.51
C GLY A 173 6.62 3.58 -0.86
N LEU A 174 7.15 3.76 0.36
CA LEU A 174 7.16 5.06 1.04
C LEU A 174 7.94 6.12 0.24
N LEU A 175 9.09 5.76 -0.32
CA LEU A 175 9.90 6.66 -1.13
C LEU A 175 9.19 7.14 -2.40
N LEU A 176 8.33 6.31 -2.99
CA LEU A 176 7.49 6.72 -4.14
C LEU A 176 6.38 7.71 -3.74
N ILE A 177 5.87 7.60 -2.51
CA ILE A 177 4.81 8.48 -1.99
C ILE A 177 5.38 9.82 -1.52
N CYS A 178 6.63 9.84 -1.05
CA CYS A 178 7.27 11.00 -0.42
C CYS A 178 7.23 12.30 -1.25
N PRO A 179 7.54 12.32 -2.56
CA PRO A 179 7.46 13.54 -3.36
C PRO A 179 6.05 14.12 -3.39
N GLY A 180 5.02 13.27 -3.49
CA GLY A 180 3.64 13.71 -3.45
C GLY A 180 3.25 14.30 -2.11
N ALA A 181 3.66 13.68 -1.00
CA ALA A 181 3.46 14.22 0.35
C ALA A 181 4.17 15.56 0.56
N ALA A 182 5.39 15.73 0.03
CA ALA A 182 6.14 16.98 0.09
C ALA A 182 5.43 18.10 -0.70
N ILE A 183 4.93 17.80 -1.89
CA ILE A 183 4.15 18.74 -2.69
C ILE A 183 2.84 19.12 -2.00
N LEU A 184 2.12 18.16 -1.39
CA LEU A 184 0.92 18.46 -0.61
C LEU A 184 1.20 19.30 0.63
N THR A 185 2.37 19.11 1.26
CA THR A 185 2.84 19.95 2.36
C THR A 185 3.05 21.39 1.88
N ALA A 186 3.73 21.58 0.74
CA ALA A 186 3.93 22.90 0.15
C ALA A 186 2.61 23.56 -0.28
N TYR A 187 1.69 22.79 -0.86
CA TYR A 187 0.32 23.22 -1.18
C TYR A 187 -0.39 23.76 0.06
N ALA A 188 -0.42 22.99 1.15
CA ALA A 188 -1.14 23.37 2.35
C ALA A 188 -0.47 24.58 3.04
N ALA A 189 0.86 24.62 3.09
CA ALA A 189 1.61 25.76 3.62
C ALA A 189 1.30 27.05 2.84
N LEU A 190 1.33 26.99 1.52
CA LEU A 190 1.02 28.12 0.65
C LEU A 190 -0.42 28.61 0.87
N ARG A 191 -1.39 27.68 0.94
CA ARG A 191 -2.80 28.05 1.10
C ARG A 191 -3.10 28.61 2.49
N ILE A 192 -2.54 28.01 3.54
CA ILE A 192 -2.64 28.53 4.92
C ILE A 192 -2.00 29.92 5.00
N GLY A 193 -0.76 30.07 4.55
CA GLY A 193 -0.03 31.34 4.60
C GLY A 193 -0.75 32.46 3.84
N TYR A 194 -1.26 32.15 2.64
CA TYR A 194 -2.02 33.08 1.83
C TYR A 194 -3.35 33.48 2.47
N LEU A 195 -4.12 32.53 3.01
CA LEU A 195 -5.37 32.81 3.71
C LEU A 195 -5.14 33.67 4.94
N VAL A 196 -4.09 33.40 5.73
CA VAL A 196 -3.72 34.23 6.89
C VAL A 196 -3.34 35.64 6.42
N ALA A 197 -2.45 35.76 5.42
CA ALA A 197 -1.97 37.06 4.95
C ALA A 197 -3.12 37.93 4.41
N THR A 198 -4.01 37.37 3.61
CA THR A 198 -5.17 38.09 3.06
C THR A 198 -6.20 38.42 4.13
N ARG A 199 -6.51 37.47 5.03
CA ARG A 199 -7.49 37.65 6.11
C ARG A 199 -7.13 38.80 7.06
N TYR A 200 -5.85 38.98 7.34
CA TYR A 200 -5.34 40.03 8.24
C TYR A 200 -4.84 41.28 7.51
N GLY A 201 -5.11 41.41 6.20
CA GLY A 201 -4.79 42.61 5.43
C GLY A 201 -3.30 42.82 5.16
N LEU A 202 -2.48 41.77 5.26
CA LEU A 202 -1.06 41.79 4.91
C LEU A 202 -0.82 41.72 3.40
N MET A 203 -1.82 41.27 2.64
CA MET A 203 -1.77 41.13 1.19
C MET A 203 -3.18 41.32 0.59
N GLU A 204 -3.27 41.92 -0.60
CA GLU A 204 -4.52 41.99 -1.35
C GLU A 204 -4.89 40.63 -1.97
N PRO A 205 -6.18 40.25 -1.98
CA PRO A 205 -6.62 39.02 -2.61
C PRO A 205 -6.31 39.00 -4.12
N THR A 206 -5.54 38.01 -4.55
CA THR A 206 -5.23 37.72 -5.96
C THR A 206 -5.54 36.25 -6.29
N PRO A 207 -5.90 35.93 -7.55
CA PRO A 207 -6.23 34.55 -7.94
C PRO A 207 -5.01 33.65 -8.10
N THR A 208 -3.80 34.21 -8.21
CA THR A 208 -2.56 33.49 -8.53
C THR A 208 -2.20 32.40 -7.51
N PRO A 209 -2.21 32.66 -6.18
CA PRO A 209 -1.86 31.65 -5.19
C PRO A 209 -2.83 30.46 -5.21
N PHE A 210 -4.13 30.69 -5.43
CA PHE A 210 -5.09 29.59 -5.57
C PHE A 210 -4.85 28.76 -6.83
N ALA A 211 -4.53 29.39 -7.96
CA ALA A 211 -4.19 28.66 -9.18
C ALA A 211 -2.96 27.76 -8.99
N ILE A 212 -1.89 28.28 -8.38
CA ILE A 212 -0.68 27.49 -8.06
C ILE A 212 -1.04 26.36 -7.09
N SER A 213 -1.81 26.66 -6.04
CA SER A 213 -2.22 25.67 -5.03
C SER A 213 -3.00 24.50 -5.65
N ARG A 214 -3.89 24.77 -6.62
CA ARG A 214 -4.64 23.71 -7.31
C ARG A 214 -3.73 22.80 -8.12
N THR A 215 -2.75 23.37 -8.82
CA THR A 215 -1.74 22.58 -9.56
C THR A 215 -0.93 21.72 -8.60
N LEU A 216 -0.45 22.28 -7.49
CA LEU A 216 0.27 21.51 -6.46
C LEU A 216 -0.59 20.40 -5.87
N ALA A 217 -1.85 20.68 -5.53
CA ALA A 217 -2.77 19.67 -5.01
C ALA A 217 -2.98 18.52 -6.01
N LEU A 218 -3.21 18.84 -7.29
CA LEU A 218 -3.38 17.84 -8.34
C LEU A 218 -2.11 17.00 -8.52
N THR A 219 -0.95 17.64 -8.68
CA THR A 219 0.33 16.94 -8.84
C THR A 219 0.65 16.08 -7.63
N GLY A 220 0.48 16.60 -6.42
CA GLY A 220 0.71 15.87 -5.17
C GLY A 220 -0.16 14.63 -5.05
N VAL A 221 -1.48 14.77 -5.29
CA VAL A 221 -2.42 13.64 -5.27
C VAL A 221 -2.07 12.59 -6.33
N LEU A 222 -1.74 13.01 -7.56
CA LEU A 222 -1.36 12.08 -8.63
C LEU A 222 -0.08 11.31 -8.30
N LEU A 223 0.93 11.95 -7.72
CA LEU A 223 2.16 11.28 -7.31
C LEU A 223 1.93 10.30 -6.15
N ILE A 224 1.11 10.67 -5.16
CA ILE A 224 0.72 9.73 -4.09
C ILE A 224 -0.01 8.52 -4.68
N ALA A 225 -1.02 8.75 -5.54
CA ALA A 225 -1.78 7.68 -6.17
C ALA A 225 -0.88 6.77 -7.01
N ALA A 226 0.01 7.34 -7.82
CA ALA A 226 0.99 6.59 -8.60
C ALA A 226 1.91 5.77 -7.67
N GLY A 227 2.44 6.36 -6.60
CA GLY A 227 3.30 5.66 -5.66
C GLY A 227 2.62 4.47 -4.98
N VAL A 228 1.36 4.64 -4.54
CA VAL A 228 0.55 3.56 -3.95
C VAL A 228 0.29 2.43 -4.95
N LEU A 229 -0.08 2.77 -6.19
CA LEU A 229 -0.36 1.80 -7.24
C LEU A 229 0.90 1.05 -7.68
N THR A 230 2.03 1.75 -7.84
CA THR A 230 3.31 1.13 -8.19
C THR A 230 3.80 0.20 -7.10
N ALA A 231 3.72 0.59 -5.82
CA ALA A 231 4.08 -0.29 -4.70
C ALA A 231 3.24 -1.57 -4.68
N LEU A 232 1.94 -1.46 -4.98
CA LEU A 232 1.05 -2.62 -5.11
C LEU A 232 1.43 -3.51 -6.30
N ALA A 233 1.69 -2.91 -7.47
CA ALA A 233 2.10 -3.63 -8.66
C ALA A 233 3.42 -4.36 -8.44
N MET A 234 4.42 -3.72 -7.82
CA MET A 234 5.71 -4.34 -7.50
C MET A 234 5.55 -5.57 -6.61
N ASN A 235 4.71 -5.48 -5.56
CA ASN A 235 4.47 -6.61 -4.67
C ASN A 235 3.80 -7.79 -5.40
N TRP A 236 2.83 -7.50 -6.26
CA TRP A 236 2.12 -8.54 -7.01
C TRP A 236 2.98 -9.19 -8.10
N ILE A 237 3.76 -8.38 -8.85
CA ILE A 237 4.70 -8.87 -9.86
C ILE A 237 5.78 -9.72 -9.19
N GLY A 238 6.35 -9.24 -8.07
CA GLY A 238 7.36 -9.98 -7.31
C GLY A 238 6.85 -11.33 -6.83
N ALA A 239 5.64 -11.36 -6.26
CA ALA A 239 5.00 -12.61 -5.83
C ALA A 239 4.78 -13.58 -7.01
N ARG A 240 4.27 -13.10 -8.14
CA ARG A 240 4.08 -13.96 -9.34
C ARG A 240 5.40 -14.48 -9.90
N ALA A 241 6.42 -13.65 -9.93
CA ALA A 241 7.75 -14.04 -10.40
C ALA A 241 8.34 -15.11 -9.49
N ALA A 242 8.24 -14.95 -8.16
CA ALA A 242 8.68 -15.95 -7.19
C ALA A 242 7.93 -17.27 -7.37
N LEU A 243 6.59 -17.26 -7.44
CA LEU A 243 5.80 -18.47 -7.65
C LEU A 243 6.22 -19.23 -8.91
N LYS A 244 6.46 -18.53 -10.01
CA LYS A 244 6.90 -19.12 -11.27
C LYS A 244 8.30 -19.75 -11.16
N GLN A 245 9.13 -19.33 -10.22
CA GLN A 245 10.48 -19.91 -10.06
C GLN A 245 10.42 -21.34 -9.52
N PHE A 246 9.43 -21.68 -8.70
CA PHE A 246 9.34 -23.00 -8.06
C PHE A 246 8.05 -23.76 -8.36
N SER A 247 7.21 -23.27 -9.28
CA SER A 247 5.93 -23.91 -9.64
C SER A 247 6.10 -25.33 -10.14
N ASP A 248 7.12 -25.58 -10.96
CA ASP A 248 7.31 -26.87 -11.64
C ASP A 248 7.76 -27.94 -10.64
N LEU A 249 8.76 -27.60 -9.82
CA LEU A 249 9.21 -28.45 -8.71
C LEU A 249 8.07 -28.71 -7.72
N ARG A 250 7.30 -27.69 -7.33
CA ARG A 250 6.14 -27.85 -6.44
C ARG A 250 5.11 -28.82 -7.04
N ALA A 251 4.76 -28.65 -8.31
CA ALA A 251 3.75 -29.49 -8.96
C ALA A 251 4.17 -30.97 -8.97
N GLU A 252 5.46 -31.23 -9.22
CA GLU A 252 5.99 -32.58 -9.18
C GLU A 252 5.98 -33.18 -7.78
N LEU A 253 6.49 -32.45 -6.78
CA LEU A 253 6.50 -32.92 -5.39
C LEU A 253 5.10 -33.14 -4.85
N LEU A 254 4.11 -32.29 -5.18
CA LEU A 254 2.72 -32.49 -4.77
C LEU A 254 2.03 -33.64 -5.51
N THR A 255 2.52 -34.05 -6.69
CA THR A 255 2.04 -35.26 -7.34
C THR A 255 2.47 -36.51 -6.55
N ARG A 256 3.66 -36.48 -5.93
CA ARG A 256 4.16 -37.56 -5.06
C ARG A 256 3.53 -37.49 -3.66
N TRP A 257 3.37 -36.28 -3.11
CA TRP A 257 2.88 -36.01 -1.76
C TRP A 257 1.67 -35.07 -1.76
N PRO A 258 0.48 -35.53 -2.17
CA PRO A 258 -0.71 -34.67 -2.28
C PRO A 258 -1.17 -34.13 -0.91
N ASN A 259 -0.86 -34.82 0.18
CA ASN A 259 -1.24 -34.40 1.53
C ASN A 259 -0.43 -33.20 2.05
N ALA A 260 0.64 -32.77 1.35
CA ALA A 260 1.38 -31.55 1.67
C ALA A 260 0.70 -30.29 1.14
N GLU A 261 -0.32 -30.41 0.28
CA GLU A 261 -1.08 -29.27 -0.21
C GLU A 261 -1.94 -28.66 0.91
N ARG A 262 -1.92 -27.33 1.01
CA ARG A 262 -2.67 -26.56 2.01
C ARG A 262 -3.42 -25.41 1.35
N GLU A 263 -4.63 -25.15 1.82
CA GLU A 263 -5.36 -23.96 1.35
C GLU A 263 -4.75 -22.70 1.95
N SER A 264 -4.53 -21.69 1.10
CA SER A 264 -4.22 -20.35 1.59
C SER A 264 -5.42 -19.75 2.30
N LYS A 265 -5.17 -19.03 3.40
CA LYS A 265 -6.22 -18.36 4.15
C LYS A 265 -7.00 -17.39 3.25
N ARG A 266 -8.32 -17.32 3.46
CA ARG A 266 -9.16 -16.34 2.77
C ARG A 266 -8.64 -14.92 3.03
N GLY A 267 -8.43 -14.15 1.97
CA GLY A 267 -7.92 -12.78 2.06
C GLY A 267 -6.39 -12.65 2.09
N SER A 268 -5.63 -13.75 1.97
CA SER A 268 -4.18 -13.71 1.81
C SER A 268 -3.75 -12.86 0.60
N SER A 269 -2.70 -12.07 0.78
CA SER A 269 -2.01 -11.33 -0.27
C SER A 269 -1.33 -12.27 -1.25
N ALA A 270 -0.91 -11.75 -2.41
CA ALA A 270 -0.11 -12.52 -3.35
C ALA A 270 1.20 -13.01 -2.70
N ALA A 271 1.85 -12.21 -1.86
CA ALA A 271 3.08 -12.62 -1.16
C ALA A 271 2.80 -13.72 -0.13
N GLU A 272 1.75 -13.55 0.69
CA GLU A 272 1.33 -14.57 1.68
C GLU A 272 0.94 -15.89 1.00
N GLN A 273 0.28 -15.84 -0.16
CA GLN A 273 -0.02 -17.03 -0.95
C GLN A 273 1.25 -17.70 -1.46
N VAL A 274 2.26 -16.93 -1.86
CA VAL A 274 3.56 -17.47 -2.30
C VAL A 274 4.29 -18.12 -1.15
N ASP A 275 4.32 -17.50 0.03
CA ASP A 275 4.89 -18.09 1.24
C ASP A 275 4.14 -19.39 1.60
N ASP A 276 2.80 -19.38 1.45
CA ASP A 276 1.99 -20.59 1.61
C ASP A 276 2.44 -21.68 0.63
N ARG A 277 2.60 -21.36 -0.66
CA ARG A 277 3.05 -22.32 -1.70
C ARG A 277 4.51 -22.77 -1.50
N ALA A 278 5.37 -21.91 -0.98
CA ALA A 278 6.76 -22.22 -0.71
C ALA A 278 6.86 -23.27 0.40
N ALA A 279 6.15 -23.09 1.51
CA ALA A 279 6.21 -24.10 2.56
C ALA A 279 5.45 -25.40 2.22
N GLU A 280 4.47 -25.42 1.32
CA GLU A 280 3.98 -26.70 0.76
C GLU A 280 5.07 -27.48 0.03
N LEU A 281 5.89 -26.78 -0.77
CA LEU A 281 7.03 -27.39 -1.44
C LEU A 281 8.02 -27.94 -0.42
N LEU A 282 8.34 -27.17 0.62
CA LEU A 282 9.28 -27.60 1.67
C LEU A 282 8.73 -28.75 2.53
N ASP A 283 7.45 -28.74 2.85
CA ASP A 283 6.76 -29.83 3.56
C ASP A 283 6.78 -31.11 2.70
N ALA A 284 6.45 -31.00 1.41
CA ALA A 284 6.53 -32.12 0.47
C ALA A 284 7.96 -32.64 0.30
N LEU A 285 8.95 -31.75 0.27
CA LEU A 285 10.36 -32.10 0.20
C LEU A 285 10.81 -32.84 1.47
N SER A 286 10.37 -32.39 2.65
CA SER A 286 10.65 -33.07 3.92
C SER A 286 10.09 -34.50 3.91
N LEU A 287 8.87 -34.70 3.41
CA LEU A 287 8.26 -36.03 3.29
C LEU A 287 9.05 -36.92 2.31
N GLU A 288 9.52 -36.38 1.17
CA GLU A 288 10.35 -37.12 0.22
C GLU A 288 11.69 -37.55 0.84
N VAL A 289 12.31 -36.67 1.63
CA VAL A 289 13.56 -36.94 2.34
C VAL A 289 13.38 -38.06 3.36
N ASP A 290 12.33 -37.99 4.18
CA ASP A 290 12.02 -39.01 5.17
C ASP A 290 11.72 -40.36 4.52
N HIS A 291 10.93 -40.36 3.44
CA HIS A 291 10.60 -41.56 2.68
C HIS A 291 11.83 -42.24 2.07
N SER A 292 12.81 -41.44 1.64
CA SER A 292 14.03 -41.93 1.01
C SER A 292 15.06 -42.47 2.00
N GLY A 293 14.79 -42.38 3.31
CA GLY A 293 15.67 -42.90 4.36
C GLY A 293 17.03 -42.20 4.38
N MET A 294 17.05 -40.89 4.07
CA MET A 294 18.29 -40.14 3.91
C MET A 294 19.08 -40.09 5.23
N PRO A 295 20.38 -40.43 5.23
CA PRO A 295 21.16 -40.45 6.45
C PRO A 295 21.40 -39.03 6.99
N PRO A 296 21.60 -38.86 8.31
CA PRO A 296 22.16 -37.63 8.84
C PRO A 296 23.59 -37.45 8.30
N GLY A 297 23.94 -36.22 7.93
CA GLY A 297 25.26 -35.88 7.39
C GLY A 297 25.66 -34.46 7.78
N GLU A 298 26.89 -34.05 7.46
CA GLU A 298 27.28 -32.65 7.63
C GLU A 298 26.48 -31.76 6.67
N PRO A 299 25.97 -30.60 7.12
CA PRO A 299 25.24 -29.69 6.26
C PRO A 299 26.14 -29.17 5.14
N LEU A 300 25.69 -29.34 3.90
CA LEU A 300 26.37 -28.73 2.74
C LEU A 300 26.11 -27.22 2.71
N PRO A 301 27.09 -26.41 2.25
CA PRO A 301 26.83 -25.01 1.91
C PRO A 301 25.67 -24.88 0.94
N GLN A 302 24.78 -23.90 1.13
CA GLN A 302 23.53 -23.78 0.36
C GLN A 302 23.65 -23.95 -1.16
N PRO A 303 24.62 -23.33 -1.87
CA PRO A 303 24.75 -23.54 -3.32
C PRO A 303 24.98 -25.00 -3.69
N LEU A 304 25.84 -25.70 -2.94
CA LEU A 304 26.13 -27.12 -3.17
C LEU A 304 24.95 -28.01 -2.76
N ALA A 305 24.22 -27.64 -1.69
CA ALA A 305 23.01 -28.32 -1.28
C ALA A 305 21.94 -28.24 -2.37
N VAL A 306 21.69 -27.05 -2.95
CA VAL A 306 20.71 -26.86 -4.02
C VAL A 306 21.00 -27.75 -5.21
N ASP A 307 22.25 -27.79 -5.67
CA ASP A 307 22.65 -28.61 -6.81
C ASP A 307 22.48 -30.11 -6.52
N ALA A 308 22.96 -30.57 -5.36
CA ALA A 308 22.86 -31.97 -4.95
C ALA A 308 21.40 -32.44 -4.74
N ILE A 309 20.56 -31.61 -4.10
CA ILE A 309 19.13 -31.89 -3.92
C ILE A 309 18.45 -31.98 -5.29
N THR A 310 18.77 -31.05 -6.19
CA THR A 310 18.19 -31.03 -7.53
C THR A 310 18.58 -32.25 -8.34
N GLU A 311 19.87 -32.62 -8.34
CA GLU A 311 20.37 -33.82 -9.01
C GLU A 311 19.65 -35.07 -8.48
N TRP A 312 19.51 -35.18 -7.16
CA TRP A 312 18.79 -36.28 -6.53
C TRP A 312 17.32 -36.34 -6.99
N LEU A 313 16.61 -35.21 -6.99
CA LEU A 313 15.20 -35.17 -7.41
C LEU A 313 15.00 -35.52 -8.88
N VAL A 314 15.92 -35.09 -9.76
CA VAL A 314 15.84 -35.31 -11.22
C VAL A 314 16.30 -36.72 -11.62
N THR A 315 17.30 -37.28 -10.96
CA THR A 315 17.92 -38.56 -11.34
C THR A 315 17.45 -39.74 -10.49
N GLY A 316 16.91 -39.48 -9.30
CA GLY A 316 16.58 -40.48 -8.28
C GLY A 316 17.82 -41.08 -7.59
N ARG A 317 19.03 -40.59 -7.89
CA ARG A 317 20.28 -41.09 -7.30
C ARG A 317 20.70 -40.20 -6.16
N LEU A 318 20.99 -40.79 -4.99
CA LEU A 318 21.47 -40.05 -3.82
C LEU A 318 22.96 -39.70 -4.00
N PRO A 319 23.35 -38.41 -4.04
CA PRO A 319 24.76 -38.03 -4.08
C PRO A 319 25.46 -38.39 -2.75
N ASP A 320 26.71 -38.84 -2.82
CA ASP A 320 27.46 -39.37 -1.66
C ASP A 320 27.56 -38.40 -0.45
N ARG A 321 27.44 -37.09 -0.70
CA ARG A 321 27.54 -36.04 0.33
C ARG A 321 26.21 -35.44 0.74
N LEU A 322 25.10 -35.86 0.12
CA LEU A 322 23.78 -35.33 0.44
C LEU A 322 23.22 -36.03 1.68
N GLY A 323 23.24 -35.34 2.81
CA GLY A 323 22.61 -35.78 4.05
C GLY A 323 21.38 -34.95 4.40
N TYR A 324 20.57 -35.46 5.33
CA TYR A 324 19.35 -34.83 5.84
C TYR A 324 19.56 -33.34 6.24
N ASN A 325 20.70 -33.03 6.86
CA ASN A 325 20.98 -31.69 7.35
C ASN A 325 21.21 -30.64 6.25
N SER A 326 21.42 -31.06 4.99
CA SER A 326 21.60 -30.15 3.85
C SER A 326 20.29 -29.51 3.37
N PHE A 327 19.14 -29.94 3.90
CA PHE A 327 17.82 -29.39 3.58
C PHE A 327 17.44 -28.21 4.47
N PHE A 328 18.18 -27.99 5.55
CA PHE A 328 17.96 -26.85 6.44
C PHE A 328 18.50 -25.55 5.82
N LEU A 329 17.80 -24.47 6.11
CA LEU A 329 18.07 -23.14 5.58
C LEU A 329 19.06 -22.38 6.47
N ASP A 330 19.96 -21.63 5.83
CA ASP A 330 20.96 -20.80 6.50
C ASP A 330 20.28 -19.65 7.25
N PRO A 331 20.89 -19.16 8.35
CA PRO A 331 20.41 -17.98 9.05
C PRO A 331 20.32 -16.77 8.12
N GLY A 332 19.09 -16.34 7.79
CA GLY A 332 18.81 -15.20 6.91
C GLY A 332 18.18 -15.55 5.57
N THR A 333 18.13 -16.84 5.20
CA THR A 333 17.39 -17.30 4.02
C THR A 333 15.94 -17.59 4.41
N THR A 334 14.98 -16.95 3.75
CA THR A 334 13.55 -17.24 3.97
C THR A 334 13.11 -18.49 3.21
N ASP A 335 12.05 -19.14 3.67
CA ASP A 335 11.44 -20.31 3.00
C ASP A 335 11.18 -20.05 1.51
N THR A 336 10.65 -18.86 1.18
CA THR A 336 10.39 -18.46 -0.21
C THR A 336 11.68 -18.28 -1.01
N MET A 337 12.74 -17.72 -0.42
CA MET A 337 14.05 -17.63 -1.09
C MET A 337 14.61 -19.03 -1.34
N TRP A 338 14.52 -19.92 -0.36
CA TRP A 338 15.01 -21.30 -0.47
C TRP A 338 14.24 -22.08 -1.54
N ALA A 339 12.91 -22.02 -1.53
CA ALA A 339 12.06 -22.63 -2.55
C ALA A 339 12.38 -22.08 -3.95
N CYS A 340 12.60 -20.77 -4.10
CA CYS A 340 13.02 -20.17 -5.36
C CYS A 340 14.38 -20.69 -5.85
N MET A 341 15.36 -20.84 -4.95
CA MET A 341 16.69 -21.38 -5.30
C MET A 341 16.57 -22.82 -5.81
N LEU A 342 15.88 -23.69 -5.06
CA LEU A 342 15.63 -25.08 -5.44
C LEU A 342 14.84 -25.18 -6.75
N GLY A 343 13.74 -24.42 -6.88
CA GLY A 343 12.90 -24.44 -8.07
C GLY A 343 13.64 -23.97 -9.33
N ASN A 344 14.48 -22.94 -9.21
CA ASN A 344 15.27 -22.46 -10.33
C ASN A 344 16.31 -23.49 -10.78
N ALA A 345 17.05 -24.08 -9.83
CA ALA A 345 18.02 -25.14 -10.13
C ALA A 345 17.33 -26.35 -10.75
N TYR A 346 16.18 -26.76 -10.20
CA TYR A 346 15.35 -27.85 -10.72
C TYR A 346 14.97 -27.65 -12.19
N ARG A 347 14.49 -26.45 -12.53
CA ARG A 347 14.12 -26.13 -13.91
C ARG A 347 15.31 -26.22 -14.87
N ILE A 348 16.49 -25.76 -14.44
CA ILE A 348 17.72 -25.82 -15.25
C ILE A 348 18.10 -27.30 -15.48
N ALA A 349 18.27 -28.08 -14.41
CA ALA A 349 18.67 -29.48 -14.50
C ALA A 349 17.67 -30.33 -15.29
N HIS A 350 16.37 -30.06 -15.15
CA HIS A 350 15.33 -30.77 -15.89
C HIS A 350 15.28 -30.40 -17.38
N ALA A 351 15.66 -29.17 -17.74
CA ALA A 351 15.82 -28.77 -19.15
C ALA A 351 17.01 -29.49 -19.79
N ASP A 352 18.17 -29.49 -19.12
CA ASP A 352 19.39 -30.15 -19.60
C ASP A 352 19.18 -31.65 -19.82
N LYS A 353 18.45 -32.33 -18.92
CA LYS A 353 18.09 -33.75 -19.08
C LYS A 353 17.22 -34.00 -20.30
N ARG A 354 16.31 -33.08 -20.64
CA ARG A 354 15.45 -33.21 -21.84
C ARG A 354 16.24 -33.01 -23.12
N GLU A 355 17.19 -32.06 -23.15
CA GLU A 355 18.06 -31.84 -24.31
C GLU A 355 18.93 -33.08 -24.58
N MET A 356 19.58 -33.62 -23.54
CA MET A 356 20.38 -34.86 -23.69
C MET A 356 19.56 -36.07 -24.15
N ALA A 357 18.27 -36.14 -23.80
CA ALA A 357 17.39 -37.22 -24.24
C ALA A 357 16.89 -37.06 -25.69
N LEU A 358 17.00 -35.87 -26.28
CA LEU A 358 16.65 -35.61 -27.68
C LEU A 358 17.85 -35.79 -28.63
N GLU A 359 19.07 -35.74 -28.10
CA GLU A 359 20.31 -35.98 -28.85
C GLU A 359 20.70 -37.47 -28.94
N GLN A 360 20.04 -38.33 -28.16
CA GLN A 360 20.16 -39.79 -28.20
C GLN A 360 19.07 -40.41 -29.08
#